data_AF-A0A9E6F0L2-F1
#
_entry.id   AF-A0A9E6F0L2-F1
#
_cell.length_a   1.000
_cell.length_b   1.000
_cell.length_c   1.000
_cell.angle_alpha   90.00
_cell.angle_beta   90.00
_cell.angle_gamma   90.00
#
_symmetry.space_group_name_H-M   'P 1'
#
loop_
_entity.id
_entity.type
_entity.pdbx_description
1 polymer ?
#
loop_
_entity_poly.entity_id
_entity_poly.type
_entity_poly.pdbx_seq_one_letter_code
_entity_poly.pdbx_strand_id
1 'polypeptide(L)'
;KVAPPSYEEIDLMKCRQTLISTMHLTIQDKNYFKKIISKKITALSFELIKDKTGSFPVVRAMSEIAGNTCVLIAAEYMSDTVYGKGSMFGGFSGITPSEVVILGAGTVGEFAARAAMGLGALVKIFDNSLYKLRRLQNNLNTRIFTSIIQPKVLLKSLKTADVVICALPALEGRSPIIITEQMVMEMKNCSVIVDVSIDQGGCVETSRATNHTDPVFQLHGVTHYCVPNIASKVPHTASYALSNFFAPILIDLGEEGGIDNKLKNDYGVRQGVYLYNGILTNKFIGEYFKMPYQDIELLMAAFKH
;
A
#
# COMPACT_ATOMS: atom_id res chain seq x y z
N LYS A 1 6.55 1.61 16.88
CA LYS A 1 7.54 1.68 15.77
C LYS A 1 6.79 1.91 14.46
N VAL A 2 7.44 2.39 13.41
CA VAL A 2 6.81 2.47 12.09
C VAL A 2 6.91 1.10 11.40
N ALA A 3 8.13 0.64 11.13
CA ALA A 3 8.41 -0.70 10.59
C ALA A 3 8.32 -1.82 11.67
N PRO A 4 8.12 -3.09 11.26
CA PRO A 4 8.27 -4.23 12.16
C PRO A 4 9.68 -4.26 12.77
N PRO A 5 9.84 -4.72 14.02
CA PRO A 5 11.16 -4.83 14.64
C PRO A 5 12.07 -5.81 13.89
N SER A 6 13.37 -5.53 13.84
CA SER A 6 14.35 -6.51 13.37
C SER A 6 14.55 -7.64 14.39
N TYR A 7 15.22 -8.72 13.98
CA TYR A 7 15.59 -9.81 14.90
C TYR A 7 16.39 -9.33 16.11
N GLU A 8 17.32 -8.39 15.92
CA GLU A 8 18.14 -7.79 16.99
C GLU A 8 17.28 -6.91 17.90
N GLU A 9 16.36 -6.14 17.32
CA GLU A 9 15.45 -5.30 18.10
C GLU A 9 14.51 -6.14 18.97
N ILE A 10 14.05 -7.31 18.49
CA ILE A 10 13.26 -8.27 19.28
C ILE A 10 14.05 -8.77 20.49
N ASP A 11 15.38 -8.95 20.38
CA ASP A 11 16.19 -9.39 21.53
C ASP A 11 16.20 -8.36 22.65
N LEU A 12 16.19 -7.07 22.29
CA LEU A 12 16.13 -5.94 23.22
C LEU A 12 14.74 -5.77 23.87
N MET A 13 13.69 -6.36 23.29
CA MET A 13 12.35 -6.28 23.85
C MET A 13 12.23 -7.05 25.18
N LYS A 14 11.54 -6.42 26.12
CA LYS A 14 11.22 -7.01 27.43
C LYS A 14 9.99 -7.90 27.33
N CYS A 15 9.91 -8.85 28.26
CA CYS A 15 8.76 -9.74 28.36
C CYS A 15 7.46 -8.95 28.59
N ARG A 16 6.37 -9.34 27.92
CA ARG A 16 5.03 -8.72 28.04
C ARG A 16 4.96 -7.23 27.66
N GLN A 17 5.86 -6.74 26.81
CA GLN A 17 5.69 -5.41 26.22
C GLN A 17 4.59 -5.38 25.17
N THR A 18 4.00 -4.19 24.99
CA THR A 18 3.08 -3.90 23.89
C THR A 18 3.87 -3.35 22.70
N LEU A 19 3.71 -3.98 21.54
CA LEU A 19 4.27 -3.53 20.26
C LEU A 19 3.15 -2.99 19.37
N ILE A 20 3.30 -1.76 18.91
CA ILE A 20 2.47 -1.17 17.86
C ILE A 20 3.38 -0.84 16.67
N SER A 21 3.18 -1.48 15.52
CA SER A 21 3.96 -1.27 14.30
C SER A 21 3.20 -1.72 13.06
N THR A 22 3.76 -1.56 11.85
CA THR A 22 3.33 -2.41 10.73
C THR A 22 3.73 -3.86 10.97
N MET A 23 3.07 -4.78 10.27
CA MET A 23 3.43 -6.20 10.26
C MET A 23 4.24 -6.56 9.01
N HIS A 24 3.82 -6.06 7.83
CA HIS A 24 4.41 -6.39 6.52
C HIS A 24 4.65 -7.91 6.36
N LEU A 25 3.58 -8.70 6.34
CA LEU A 25 3.68 -10.17 6.40
C LEU A 25 4.59 -10.79 5.33
N THR A 26 4.65 -10.19 4.14
CA THR A 26 5.38 -10.71 2.97
C THR A 26 6.88 -10.82 3.17
N ILE A 27 7.46 -10.04 4.10
CA ILE A 27 8.89 -10.07 4.42
C ILE A 27 9.20 -10.86 5.70
N GLN A 28 8.17 -11.36 6.39
CA GLN A 28 8.34 -12.09 7.64
C GLN A 28 8.36 -13.60 7.41
N ASP A 29 9.06 -14.30 8.30
CA ASP A 29 9.11 -15.76 8.31
C ASP A 29 8.52 -16.34 9.60
N LYS A 30 8.40 -17.67 9.65
CA LYS A 30 7.87 -18.38 10.82
C LYS A 30 8.71 -18.18 12.09
N ASN A 31 10.02 -18.03 11.97
CA ASN A 31 10.94 -17.87 13.09
C ASN A 31 10.81 -16.48 13.73
N TYR A 32 10.53 -15.45 12.94
CA TYR A 32 10.20 -14.11 13.42
C TYR A 32 9.03 -14.16 14.43
N PHE A 33 7.92 -14.78 14.04
CA PHE A 33 6.75 -14.91 14.91
C PHE A 33 7.05 -15.74 16.16
N LYS A 34 7.77 -16.86 16.02
CA LYS A 34 8.21 -17.67 17.18
C LYS A 34 9.04 -16.86 18.18
N LYS A 35 9.92 -15.99 17.69
CA LYS A 35 10.79 -15.15 18.53
C LYS A 35 9.96 -14.15 19.33
N ILE A 36 9.04 -13.43 18.68
CA ILE A 36 8.14 -12.49 19.37
C ILE A 36 7.22 -13.22 20.37
N ILE A 37 6.70 -14.39 20.00
CA ILE A 37 5.90 -15.26 20.89
C ILE A 37 6.67 -15.63 22.15
N SER A 38 7.94 -16.00 22.03
CA SER A 38 8.77 -16.41 23.18
C SER A 38 8.93 -15.31 24.24
N LYS A 39 8.84 -14.04 23.82
CA LYS A 39 8.88 -12.84 24.68
C LYS A 39 7.51 -12.51 25.28
N LYS A 40 6.45 -13.27 24.98
CA LYS A 40 5.07 -13.03 25.44
C LYS A 40 4.57 -11.62 25.13
N ILE A 41 4.99 -11.07 23.99
CA ILE A 41 4.61 -9.71 23.56
C ILE A 41 3.13 -9.68 23.16
N THR A 42 2.48 -8.55 23.42
CA THR A 42 1.19 -8.20 22.81
C THR A 42 1.49 -7.29 21.62
N ALA A 43 1.20 -7.74 20.41
CA ALA A 43 1.56 -7.03 19.18
C ALA A 43 0.31 -6.66 18.36
N LEU A 44 0.26 -5.38 17.98
CA LEU A 44 -0.78 -4.78 17.18
C LEU A 44 -0.19 -4.29 15.87
N SER A 45 -0.83 -4.70 14.77
CA SER A 45 -0.58 -4.11 13.46
C SER A 45 -1.59 -3.01 13.22
N PHE A 46 -1.09 -1.80 12.99
CA PHE A 46 -1.98 -0.70 12.64
C PHE A 46 -2.59 -0.82 11.24
N GLU A 47 -2.07 -1.72 10.41
CA GLU A 47 -2.65 -2.08 9.12
C GLU A 47 -3.96 -2.86 9.29
N LEU A 48 -4.16 -3.47 10.47
CA LEU A 48 -5.31 -4.31 10.81
C LEU A 48 -6.32 -3.60 11.71
N ILE A 49 -5.98 -2.42 12.24
CA ILE A 49 -6.91 -1.60 13.03
C ILE A 49 -8.04 -1.12 12.13
N LYS A 50 -9.27 -1.27 12.62
CA LYS A 50 -10.48 -0.84 11.92
C LYS A 50 -11.14 0.33 12.62
N ASP A 51 -11.79 1.20 11.84
CA ASP A 51 -12.71 2.19 12.38
C ASP A 51 -14.10 1.60 12.65
N LYS A 52 -15.02 2.45 13.15
CA LYS A 52 -16.41 2.07 13.44
C LYS A 52 -17.21 1.62 12.20
N THR A 53 -16.74 1.96 10.99
CA THR A 53 -17.35 1.55 9.73
C THR A 53 -16.78 0.22 9.20
N GLY A 54 -15.77 -0.33 9.88
CA GLY A 54 -15.04 -1.53 9.45
C GLY A 54 -13.95 -1.24 8.41
N SER A 55 -13.67 0.02 8.10
CA SER A 55 -12.61 0.42 7.17
C SER A 55 -11.25 0.41 7.86
N PHE A 56 -10.16 0.35 7.07
CA PHE A 56 -8.77 0.43 7.56
C PHE A 56 -8.23 1.86 7.42
N PRO A 57 -8.40 2.74 8.43
CA PRO A 57 -8.13 4.17 8.29
C PRO A 57 -6.65 4.46 8.01
N VAL A 58 -5.72 3.75 8.67
CA VAL A 58 -4.27 3.97 8.48
C VAL A 58 -3.83 3.54 7.08
N VAL A 59 -4.26 2.35 6.63
CA VAL A 59 -3.98 1.86 5.27
C VAL A 59 -4.53 2.82 4.22
N ARG A 60 -5.75 3.33 4.45
CA ARG A 60 -6.36 4.33 3.57
C ARG A 60 -5.51 5.59 3.50
N ALA A 61 -5.16 6.21 4.63
CA ALA A 61 -4.34 7.42 4.65
C ALA A 61 -2.98 7.23 3.96
N MET A 62 -2.29 6.12 4.21
CA MET A 62 -1.04 5.81 3.51
C MET A 62 -1.24 5.60 2.00
N SER A 63 -2.36 5.01 1.60
CA SER A 63 -2.75 4.86 0.19
C SER A 63 -3.03 6.20 -0.49
N GLU A 64 -3.64 7.16 0.21
CA GLU A 64 -3.89 8.52 -0.31
C GLU A 64 -2.57 9.25 -0.57
N ILE A 65 -1.62 9.15 0.38
CA ILE A 65 -0.26 9.70 0.24
C ILE A 65 0.46 9.03 -0.93
N ALA A 66 0.44 7.70 -1.00
CA ALA A 66 1.10 6.95 -2.07
C ALA A 66 0.52 7.30 -3.45
N GLY A 67 -0.80 7.43 -3.57
CA GLY A 67 -1.49 7.83 -4.81
C GLY A 67 -1.07 9.20 -5.31
N ASN A 68 -0.96 10.20 -4.43
CA ASN A 68 -0.46 11.52 -4.83
C ASN A 68 1.05 11.47 -5.18
N THR A 69 1.84 10.80 -4.35
CA THR A 69 3.30 10.79 -4.46
C THR A 69 3.77 10.04 -5.69
N CYS A 70 3.08 8.98 -6.12
CA CYS A 70 3.45 8.22 -7.31
C CYS A 70 3.35 9.05 -8.60
N VAL A 71 2.42 10.02 -8.67
CA VAL A 71 2.32 10.96 -9.79
C VAL A 71 3.49 11.93 -9.79
N LEU A 72 3.91 12.44 -8.62
CA LEU A 72 5.08 13.31 -8.52
C LEU A 72 6.37 12.59 -8.93
N ILE A 73 6.51 11.33 -8.50
CA ILE A 73 7.61 10.44 -8.92
C ILE A 73 7.57 10.23 -10.44
N ALA A 74 6.41 9.93 -10.99
CA ALA A 74 6.26 9.76 -12.44
C ALA A 74 6.63 11.04 -13.19
N ALA A 75 6.24 12.21 -12.68
CA ALA A 75 6.58 13.50 -13.28
C ALA A 75 8.09 13.78 -13.25
N GLU A 76 8.75 13.48 -12.13
CA GLU A 76 10.21 13.56 -11.97
C GLU A 76 10.92 12.73 -13.04
N TYR A 77 10.60 11.44 -13.15
CA TYR A 77 11.24 10.55 -14.13
C TYR A 77 10.82 10.81 -15.57
N MET A 78 9.62 11.32 -15.83
CA MET A 78 9.20 11.75 -17.17
C MET A 78 10.03 12.94 -17.68
N SER A 79 10.39 13.86 -16.78
CA SER A 79 11.18 15.06 -17.11
C SER A 79 12.69 14.80 -17.21
N ASP A 80 13.15 13.68 -16.67
CA ASP A 80 14.53 13.24 -16.76
C ASP A 80 14.87 12.83 -18.20
N THR A 81 16.05 13.24 -18.69
CA THR A 81 16.49 12.98 -20.08
C THR A 81 17.23 11.65 -20.25
N VAL A 82 17.66 11.03 -19.14
CA VAL A 82 18.31 9.72 -19.10
C VAL A 82 17.25 8.63 -18.90
N TYR A 83 16.35 8.84 -17.95
CA TYR A 83 15.34 7.86 -17.55
C TYR A 83 13.98 8.09 -18.20
N GLY A 84 13.72 9.27 -18.75
CA GLY A 84 12.43 9.63 -19.32
C GLY A 84 12.51 10.19 -20.70
N LYS A 85 11.36 10.71 -21.13
CA LYS A 85 11.20 11.35 -22.43
C LYS A 85 11.78 12.77 -22.44
N GLY A 86 12.14 13.32 -21.28
CA GLY A 86 12.48 14.74 -21.13
C GLY A 86 11.28 15.67 -21.34
N SER A 87 10.06 15.18 -21.10
CA SER A 87 8.84 15.95 -21.34
C SER A 87 8.17 16.34 -20.03
N MET A 88 7.60 17.55 -20.00
CA MET A 88 6.81 18.03 -18.88
C MET A 88 5.57 17.15 -18.66
N PHE A 89 5.34 16.71 -17.42
CA PHE A 89 4.13 15.99 -17.03
C PHE A 89 2.91 16.91 -17.13
N GLY A 90 1.78 16.34 -17.53
CA GLY A 90 0.58 17.13 -17.78
C GLY A 90 0.63 17.70 -19.18
N GLY A 91 0.46 19.00 -19.38
CA GLY A 91 0.55 19.60 -20.70
C GLY A 91 0.75 21.10 -20.69
N PHE A 92 1.00 21.63 -21.88
CA PHE A 92 1.06 23.07 -22.14
C PHE A 92 0.14 23.40 -23.31
N SER A 93 -0.40 24.61 -23.36
CA SER A 93 -1.32 25.03 -24.43
C SER A 93 -0.72 24.79 -25.82
N GLY A 94 -1.43 24.02 -26.66
CA GLY A 94 -0.98 23.67 -28.01
C GLY A 94 -0.09 22.41 -28.08
N ILE A 95 0.23 21.78 -26.96
CA ILE A 95 1.01 20.53 -26.90
C ILE A 95 0.13 19.43 -26.32
N THR A 96 0.22 18.22 -26.88
CA THR A 96 -0.51 17.06 -26.37
C THR A 96 -0.11 16.76 -24.92
N PRO A 97 -1.07 16.64 -24.00
CA PRO A 97 -0.76 16.31 -22.61
C PRO A 97 -0.29 14.85 -22.46
N SER A 98 0.40 14.58 -21.37
CA SER A 98 0.85 13.26 -20.93
C SER A 98 -0.33 12.32 -20.77
N GLU A 99 -0.22 11.12 -21.32
CA GLU A 99 -1.23 10.08 -21.14
C GLU A 99 -0.84 9.15 -19.98
N VAL A 100 -1.73 9.06 -18.98
CA VAL A 100 -1.53 8.28 -17.76
C VAL A 100 -2.55 7.14 -17.73
N VAL A 101 -2.05 5.90 -17.69
CA VAL A 101 -2.87 4.70 -17.50
C VAL A 101 -2.75 4.25 -16.04
N ILE A 102 -3.87 4.07 -15.36
CA ILE A 102 -3.91 3.63 -13.96
C ILE A 102 -4.61 2.29 -13.88
N LEU A 103 -3.93 1.29 -13.32
CA LEU A 103 -4.51 -0.01 -12.98
C LEU A 103 -4.96 0.00 -11.52
N GLY A 104 -6.26 -0.08 -11.30
CA GLY A 104 -6.89 -0.09 -9.98
C GLY A 104 -7.66 1.20 -9.67
N ALA A 105 -8.92 1.03 -9.27
CA ALA A 105 -9.83 2.10 -8.84
C ALA A 105 -10.04 2.11 -7.31
N GLY A 106 -9.01 1.68 -6.58
CA GLY A 106 -8.90 1.82 -5.13
C GLY A 106 -8.49 3.22 -4.71
N THR A 107 -8.16 3.40 -3.43
CA THR A 107 -7.74 4.70 -2.87
C THR A 107 -6.49 5.24 -3.57
N VAL A 108 -5.46 4.41 -3.77
CA VAL A 108 -4.24 4.82 -4.50
C VAL A 108 -4.60 5.33 -5.90
N GLY A 109 -5.39 4.57 -6.65
CA GLY A 109 -5.78 4.93 -8.02
C GLY A 109 -6.66 6.19 -8.11
N GLU A 110 -7.57 6.39 -7.15
CA GLU A 110 -8.39 7.61 -7.08
C GLU A 110 -7.53 8.86 -6.86
N PHE A 111 -6.61 8.81 -5.90
CA PHE A 111 -5.75 9.94 -5.58
C PHE A 111 -4.68 10.17 -6.66
N ALA A 112 -4.16 9.12 -7.27
CA ALA A 112 -3.30 9.21 -8.45
C ALA A 112 -4.03 9.86 -9.63
N ALA A 113 -5.27 9.46 -9.90
CA ALA A 113 -6.07 10.07 -10.96
C ALA A 113 -6.31 11.56 -10.67
N ARG A 114 -6.70 11.90 -9.44
CA ARG A 114 -6.93 13.28 -9.00
C ARG A 114 -5.68 14.15 -9.17
N ALA A 115 -4.52 13.67 -8.72
CA ALA A 115 -3.26 14.39 -8.84
C ALA A 115 -2.82 14.54 -10.30
N ALA A 116 -2.90 13.47 -11.10
CA ALA A 116 -2.52 13.50 -12.51
C ALA A 116 -3.41 14.46 -13.33
N MET A 117 -4.73 14.44 -13.09
CA MET A 117 -5.66 15.40 -13.68
C MET A 117 -5.38 16.84 -13.23
N GLY A 118 -5.04 17.03 -11.95
CA GLY A 118 -4.67 18.34 -11.41
C GLY A 118 -3.43 18.95 -12.08
N LEU A 119 -2.52 18.11 -12.58
CA LEU A 119 -1.37 18.53 -13.39
C LEU A 119 -1.71 18.68 -14.89
N GLY A 120 -2.93 18.37 -15.32
CA GLY A 120 -3.38 18.50 -16.71
C GLY A 120 -3.13 17.27 -17.59
N ALA A 121 -2.91 16.09 -17.00
CA ALA A 121 -2.72 14.85 -17.76
C ALA A 121 -4.03 14.22 -18.22
N LEU A 122 -3.98 13.43 -19.30
CA LEU A 122 -5.09 12.59 -19.74
C LEU A 122 -5.05 11.27 -18.99
N VAL A 123 -6.07 10.99 -18.18
CA VAL A 123 -6.11 9.80 -17.32
C VAL A 123 -7.08 8.74 -17.84
N LYS A 124 -6.59 7.50 -17.93
CA LYS A 124 -7.36 6.28 -18.27
C LYS A 124 -7.26 5.28 -17.13
N ILE A 125 -8.40 4.85 -16.58
CA ILE A 125 -8.43 3.94 -15.41
C ILE A 125 -9.00 2.59 -15.78
N PHE A 126 -8.38 1.53 -15.29
CA PHE A 126 -8.81 0.15 -15.46
C PHE A 126 -9.01 -0.55 -14.11
N ASP A 127 -10.16 -1.20 -13.91
CA ASP A 127 -10.42 -2.05 -12.73
C ASP A 127 -11.49 -3.10 -13.08
N ASN A 128 -11.40 -4.31 -12.52
CA ASN A 128 -12.41 -5.35 -12.76
C ASN A 128 -13.75 -5.08 -12.07
N SER A 129 -13.77 -4.19 -11.08
CA SER A 129 -14.98 -3.83 -10.33
C SER A 129 -15.67 -2.60 -10.92
N LEU A 130 -16.80 -2.83 -11.58
CA LEU A 130 -17.70 -1.75 -12.02
C LEU A 130 -18.19 -0.87 -10.87
N TYR A 131 -18.29 -1.41 -9.66
CA TYR A 131 -18.62 -0.62 -8.47
C TYR A 131 -17.51 0.38 -8.14
N LYS A 132 -16.24 -0.04 -8.12
CA LYS A 132 -15.10 0.85 -7.84
C LYS A 132 -14.97 1.93 -8.92
N LEU A 133 -15.12 1.57 -10.20
CA LEU A 133 -15.07 2.54 -11.30
C LEU A 133 -16.17 3.61 -11.19
N ARG A 134 -17.40 3.22 -10.84
CA ARG A 134 -18.49 4.17 -10.61
C ARG A 134 -18.22 5.07 -9.40
N ARG A 135 -17.79 4.48 -8.28
CA ARG A 135 -17.43 5.23 -7.06
C ARG A 135 -16.34 6.26 -7.34
N LEU A 136 -15.28 5.85 -8.04
CA LEU A 136 -14.16 6.72 -8.37
C LEU A 136 -14.62 7.90 -9.23
N GLN A 137 -15.42 7.66 -10.28
CA GLN A 137 -15.96 8.76 -11.10
C GLN A 137 -16.80 9.74 -10.29
N ASN A 138 -17.64 9.23 -9.38
CA ASN A 138 -18.41 10.09 -8.47
C ASN A 138 -17.48 10.90 -7.55
N ASN A 139 -16.42 10.29 -7.02
CA ASN A 139 -15.49 10.99 -6.12
C ASN A 139 -14.63 12.04 -6.83
N LEU A 140 -14.30 11.83 -8.10
CA LEU A 140 -13.58 12.80 -8.93
C LEU A 140 -14.49 13.91 -9.47
N ASN A 141 -15.82 13.76 -9.38
CA ASN A 141 -16.81 14.67 -9.94
C ASN A 141 -16.56 15.03 -11.41
N THR A 142 -15.90 14.14 -12.16
CA THR A 142 -15.51 14.36 -13.55
C THR A 142 -15.61 13.04 -14.29
N ARG A 143 -16.15 13.09 -15.51
CA ARG A 143 -16.20 11.92 -16.37
C ARG A 143 -14.82 11.68 -16.98
N ILE A 144 -14.24 10.53 -16.69
CA ILE A 144 -12.94 10.13 -17.20
C ILE A 144 -13.04 8.78 -17.91
N PHE A 145 -12.03 8.43 -18.68
CA PHE A 145 -11.98 7.12 -19.31
C PHE A 145 -11.88 6.04 -18.22
N THR A 146 -12.85 5.14 -18.18
CA THR A 146 -12.86 3.96 -17.30
C THR A 146 -13.15 2.71 -18.12
N SER A 147 -12.42 1.62 -17.88
CA SER A 147 -12.68 0.33 -18.51
C SER A 147 -12.47 -0.82 -17.53
N ILE A 148 -13.11 -1.95 -17.80
CA ILE A 148 -12.72 -3.21 -17.15
C ILE A 148 -11.37 -3.68 -17.72
N ILE A 149 -10.63 -4.49 -16.97
CA ILE A 149 -9.33 -4.99 -17.45
C ILE A 149 -9.59 -6.06 -18.51
N GLN A 150 -9.58 -5.63 -19.77
CA GLN A 150 -9.61 -6.51 -20.93
C GLN A 150 -8.25 -6.42 -21.64
N PRO A 151 -7.50 -7.52 -21.82
CA PRO A 151 -6.12 -7.49 -22.34
C PRO A 151 -5.95 -6.69 -23.64
N LYS A 152 -6.88 -6.85 -24.59
CA LYS A 152 -6.83 -6.12 -25.88
C LYS A 152 -7.05 -4.61 -25.73
N VAL A 153 -7.90 -4.18 -24.79
CA VAL A 153 -8.19 -2.75 -24.56
C VAL A 153 -7.04 -2.14 -23.76
N LEU A 154 -6.57 -2.84 -22.74
CA LEU A 154 -5.43 -2.43 -21.94
C LEU A 154 -4.18 -2.25 -22.81
N LEU A 155 -3.84 -3.22 -23.65
CA LEU A 155 -2.69 -3.14 -24.54
C LEU A 155 -2.76 -1.91 -25.45
N LYS A 156 -3.94 -1.57 -26.00
CA LYS A 156 -4.11 -0.36 -26.82
C LYS A 156 -3.81 0.92 -26.03
N SER A 157 -4.19 0.98 -24.76
CA SER A 157 -3.86 2.13 -23.90
C SER A 157 -2.40 2.15 -23.47
N LEU A 158 -1.77 0.99 -23.22
CA LEU A 158 -0.36 0.91 -22.86
C LEU A 158 0.56 1.39 -23.99
N LYS A 159 0.21 1.09 -25.26
CA LYS A 159 0.95 1.61 -26.44
C LYS A 159 1.02 3.13 -26.51
N THR A 160 0.02 3.82 -25.98
CA THR A 160 -0.07 5.29 -26.00
C THR A 160 0.29 5.93 -24.67
N ALA A 161 0.43 5.15 -23.60
CA ALA A 161 0.76 5.66 -22.27
C ALA A 161 2.17 6.25 -22.25
N ASP A 162 2.29 7.45 -21.69
CA ASP A 162 3.59 7.99 -21.28
C ASP A 162 3.91 7.52 -19.84
N VAL A 163 2.87 7.35 -19.01
CA VAL A 163 2.99 6.84 -17.63
C VAL A 163 1.98 5.73 -17.35
N VAL A 164 2.40 4.69 -16.64
CA VAL A 164 1.52 3.64 -16.10
C VAL A 164 1.68 3.56 -14.59
N ILE A 165 0.57 3.63 -13.85
CA ILE A 165 0.54 3.50 -12.39
C ILE A 165 -0.17 2.20 -12.04
N CYS A 166 0.53 1.27 -11.38
CA CYS A 166 -0.05 -0.01 -10.96
C CYS A 166 -0.44 0.02 -9.49
N ALA A 167 -1.74 -0.01 -9.23
CA ALA A 167 -2.37 0.16 -7.92
C ALA A 167 -3.44 -0.92 -7.64
N LEU A 168 -3.20 -2.16 -8.09
CA LEU A 168 -4.08 -3.29 -7.83
C LEU A 168 -3.59 -4.06 -6.59
N PRO A 169 -4.37 -4.07 -5.50
CA PRO A 169 -4.00 -4.82 -4.31
C PRO A 169 -4.09 -6.33 -4.57
N ALA A 170 -3.27 -7.09 -3.86
CA ALA A 170 -3.43 -8.53 -3.73
C ALA A 170 -4.75 -8.83 -3.00
N LEU A 171 -5.53 -9.77 -3.54
CA LEU A 171 -6.68 -10.35 -2.83
C LEU A 171 -6.20 -11.33 -1.76
N GLU A 172 -5.20 -12.16 -2.11
CA GLU A 172 -4.52 -13.09 -1.22
C GLU A 172 -3.06 -13.23 -1.65
N GLY A 173 -2.11 -13.05 -0.73
CA GLY A 173 -0.69 -13.23 -1.00
C GLY A 173 -0.11 -12.16 -1.94
N ARG A 174 0.11 -12.53 -3.20
CA ARG A 174 0.79 -11.69 -4.21
C ARG A 174 -0.21 -10.96 -5.10
N SER A 175 0.11 -9.73 -5.49
CA SER A 175 -0.62 -9.00 -6.52
C SER A 175 -0.64 -9.79 -7.84
N PRO A 176 -1.79 -9.80 -8.56
CA PRO A 176 -1.88 -10.49 -9.84
C PRO A 176 -1.05 -9.77 -10.90
N ILE A 177 -0.33 -10.53 -11.72
CA ILE A 177 0.35 -10.00 -12.90
C ILE A 177 -0.70 -9.71 -13.97
N ILE A 178 -0.85 -8.43 -14.33
CA ILE A 178 -1.82 -7.96 -15.31
C ILE A 178 -1.12 -7.47 -16.58
N ILE A 179 0.03 -6.82 -16.44
CA ILE A 179 0.85 -6.36 -17.56
C ILE A 179 1.95 -7.39 -17.76
N THR A 180 1.90 -8.11 -18.87
CA THR A 180 2.95 -9.06 -19.26
C THR A 180 4.16 -8.34 -19.83
N GLU A 181 5.32 -8.99 -19.83
CA GLU A 181 6.54 -8.44 -20.43
C GLU A 181 6.33 -8.08 -21.92
N GLN A 182 5.55 -8.89 -22.65
CA GLN A 182 5.16 -8.59 -24.04
C GLN A 182 4.39 -7.27 -24.16
N MET A 183 3.49 -6.97 -23.21
CA MET A 183 2.79 -5.68 -23.20
C MET A 183 3.75 -4.52 -22.93
N VAL A 184 4.76 -4.72 -22.07
CA VAL A 184 5.80 -3.71 -21.78
C VAL A 184 6.66 -3.42 -23.00
N MET A 185 7.04 -4.46 -23.76
CA MET A 185 7.79 -4.29 -25.02
C MET A 185 7.03 -3.47 -26.08
N GLU A 186 5.70 -3.41 -26.00
CA GLU A 186 4.87 -2.63 -26.92
C GLU A 186 4.61 -1.19 -26.43
N MET A 187 5.11 -0.80 -25.25
CA MET A 187 5.01 0.57 -24.74
C MET A 187 5.95 1.52 -25.48
N LYS A 188 5.70 2.82 -25.34
CA LYS A 188 6.63 3.84 -25.84
C LYS A 188 7.98 3.72 -25.14
N ASN A 189 9.06 3.85 -25.91
CA ASN A 189 10.37 4.11 -25.32
C ASN A 189 10.31 5.38 -24.46
N CYS A 190 11.06 5.35 -23.36
CA CYS A 190 11.14 6.39 -22.34
C CYS A 190 9.82 6.65 -21.58
N SER A 191 8.85 5.72 -21.63
CA SER A 191 7.70 5.73 -20.73
C SER A 191 8.09 5.27 -19.32
N VAL A 192 7.25 5.61 -18.33
CA VAL A 192 7.50 5.33 -16.93
C VAL A 192 6.40 4.43 -16.35
N ILE A 193 6.79 3.33 -15.72
CA ILE A 193 5.92 2.48 -14.90
C ILE A 193 6.22 2.78 -13.44
N VAL A 194 5.20 3.13 -12.67
CA VAL A 194 5.27 3.22 -11.20
C VAL A 194 4.43 2.10 -10.60
N ASP A 195 5.08 1.05 -10.11
CA ASP A 195 4.42 -0.10 -9.50
C ASP A 195 4.23 0.10 -8.00
N VAL A 196 3.11 0.75 -7.63
CA VAL A 196 2.73 0.97 -6.22
C VAL A 196 2.36 -0.36 -5.54
N SER A 197 2.06 -1.40 -6.31
CA SER A 197 1.68 -2.71 -5.79
C SER A 197 2.90 -3.60 -5.51
N ILE A 198 4.12 -3.05 -5.62
CA ILE A 198 5.37 -3.79 -5.38
C ILE A 198 5.51 -4.32 -3.96
N ASP A 199 4.90 -3.66 -2.97
CA ASP A 199 4.84 -4.12 -1.57
C ASP A 199 4.19 -5.51 -1.44
N GLN A 200 3.41 -5.90 -2.44
CA GLN A 200 2.73 -7.20 -2.55
C GLN A 200 3.19 -7.99 -3.79
N GLY A 201 4.37 -7.67 -4.34
CA GLY A 201 5.00 -8.41 -5.44
C GLY A 201 4.69 -7.92 -6.85
N GLY A 202 4.01 -6.79 -7.00
CA GLY A 202 3.85 -6.06 -8.26
C GLY A 202 2.78 -6.60 -9.20
N CYS A 203 2.32 -5.74 -10.13
CA CYS A 203 1.31 -6.10 -11.14
C CYS A 203 1.87 -6.21 -12.55
N VAL A 204 3.16 -5.91 -12.71
CA VAL A 204 3.87 -5.98 -14.00
C VAL A 204 4.88 -7.11 -13.91
N GLU A 205 4.94 -7.96 -14.94
CA GLU A 205 5.84 -9.11 -14.98
C GLU A 205 7.32 -8.72 -14.88
N THR A 206 7.67 -7.57 -15.44
CA THR A 206 9.03 -6.99 -15.44
C THR A 206 9.37 -6.23 -14.15
N SER A 207 8.42 -6.05 -13.23
CA SER A 207 8.67 -5.38 -11.95
C SER A 207 9.58 -6.22 -11.06
N ARG A 208 10.63 -5.58 -10.52
CA ARG A 208 11.47 -6.09 -9.43
C ARG A 208 11.58 -5.02 -8.35
N ALA A 209 11.52 -5.43 -7.08
CA ALA A 209 11.62 -4.48 -5.98
C ALA A 209 12.96 -3.73 -6.03
N THR A 210 12.89 -2.40 -5.99
CA THR A 210 14.04 -1.50 -5.87
C THR A 210 14.07 -0.87 -4.47
N ASN A 211 14.90 0.14 -4.25
CA ASN A 211 14.99 0.82 -2.96
C ASN A 211 15.16 2.33 -3.15
N HIS A 212 15.07 3.12 -2.09
CA HIS A 212 15.16 4.58 -2.20
C HIS A 212 16.54 5.10 -2.68
N THR A 213 17.60 4.29 -2.60
CA THR A 213 18.95 4.67 -3.06
C THR A 213 19.17 4.40 -4.54
N ASP A 214 18.60 3.32 -5.06
CA ASP A 214 18.62 2.93 -6.47
C ASP A 214 17.17 2.66 -6.91
N PRO A 215 16.38 3.72 -7.17
CA PRO A 215 14.92 3.63 -7.23
C PRO A 215 14.37 3.11 -8.55
N VAL A 216 15.14 3.22 -9.64
CA VAL A 216 14.66 2.93 -10.99
C VAL A 216 15.60 2.02 -11.75
N PHE A 217 15.04 1.28 -12.71
CA PHE A 217 15.79 0.58 -13.73
C PHE A 217 15.07 0.68 -15.07
N GLN A 218 15.80 0.53 -16.17
CA GLN A 218 15.23 0.49 -17.51
C GLN A 218 15.19 -0.95 -18.03
N LEU A 219 14.07 -1.33 -18.62
CA LEU A 219 13.90 -2.59 -19.34
C LEU A 219 13.01 -2.36 -20.55
N HIS A 220 13.41 -2.85 -21.73
CA HIS A 220 12.71 -2.64 -23.00
C HIS A 220 12.44 -1.17 -23.33
N GLY A 221 13.36 -0.29 -22.92
CA GLY A 221 13.20 1.16 -23.08
C GLY A 221 12.19 1.80 -22.14
N VAL A 222 11.63 1.07 -21.17
CA VAL A 222 10.66 1.56 -20.18
C VAL A 222 11.31 1.65 -18.81
N THR A 223 11.15 2.80 -18.16
CA THR A 223 11.68 3.03 -16.81
C THR A 223 10.70 2.50 -15.77
N HIS A 224 11.20 1.68 -14.86
CA HIS A 224 10.42 1.05 -13.81
C HIS A 224 10.81 1.66 -12.47
N TYR A 225 9.85 2.27 -11.78
CA TYR A 225 9.95 2.64 -10.37
C TYR A 225 9.17 1.61 -9.55
N CYS A 226 9.90 0.84 -8.75
CA CYS A 226 9.36 -0.29 -7.98
C CYS A 226 9.84 -0.21 -6.52
N VAL A 227 9.91 1.00 -5.96
CA VAL A 227 10.34 1.19 -4.57
C VAL A 227 9.16 0.91 -3.64
N PRO A 228 9.29 -0.02 -2.68
CA PRO A 228 8.27 -0.28 -1.66
C PRO A 228 8.10 0.93 -0.74
N ASN A 229 6.98 1.01 -0.03
CA ASN A 229 6.73 2.06 0.96
C ASN A 229 6.90 3.49 0.40
N ILE A 230 6.21 3.83 -0.70
CA ILE A 230 6.31 5.15 -1.34
C ILE A 230 6.10 6.32 -0.35
N ALA A 231 5.26 6.13 0.67
CA ALA A 231 4.99 7.15 1.69
C ALA A 231 6.26 7.64 2.44
N SER A 232 7.32 6.82 2.56
CA SER A 232 8.57 7.29 3.18
C SER A 232 9.35 8.30 2.33
N LYS A 233 9.02 8.50 1.04
CA LYS A 233 9.59 9.60 0.24
C LYS A 233 9.07 10.97 0.71
N VAL A 234 7.95 11.02 1.44
CA VAL A 234 7.36 12.24 2.00
C VAL A 234 7.18 12.12 3.52
N PRO A 235 8.29 11.99 4.28
CA PRO A 235 8.25 11.54 5.68
C PRO A 235 7.55 12.52 6.61
N HIS A 236 7.61 13.83 6.33
CA HIS A 236 6.90 14.83 7.13
C HIS A 236 5.39 14.58 7.10
N THR A 237 4.80 14.56 5.90
CA THR A 237 3.35 14.31 5.71
C THR A 237 2.94 12.93 6.24
N ALA A 238 3.73 11.88 5.95
CA ALA A 238 3.43 10.53 6.42
C ALA A 238 3.46 10.45 7.95
N SER A 239 4.44 11.08 8.61
CA SER A 239 4.55 11.09 10.07
C SER A 239 3.39 11.82 10.73
N TYR A 240 3.00 12.98 10.21
CA TYR A 240 1.83 13.70 10.70
C TYR A 240 0.53 12.91 10.51
N ALA A 241 0.34 12.29 9.34
CA ALA A 241 -0.82 11.46 9.07
C ALA A 241 -0.92 10.29 10.05
N LEU A 242 0.17 9.55 10.28
CA LEU A 242 0.20 8.47 11.28
C LEU A 242 -0.06 9.00 12.70
N SER A 243 0.53 10.14 13.06
CA SER A 243 0.38 10.73 14.39
C SER A 243 -1.07 11.11 14.69
N ASN A 244 -1.81 11.63 13.70
CA ASN A 244 -3.23 11.93 13.86
C ASN A 244 -4.08 10.69 14.19
N PHE A 245 -3.66 9.49 13.78
CA PHE A 245 -4.33 8.24 14.15
C PHE A 245 -3.85 7.69 15.49
N PHE A 246 -2.55 7.74 15.77
CA PHE A 246 -2.01 7.11 16.98
C PHE A 246 -2.10 7.97 18.22
N ALA A 247 -2.03 9.30 18.11
CA ALA A 247 -2.02 10.15 19.29
C ALA A 247 -3.27 9.91 20.17
N PRO A 248 -4.51 9.85 19.63
CA PRO A 248 -5.67 9.50 20.43
C PRO A 248 -5.56 8.11 21.06
N ILE A 249 -5.17 7.09 20.27
CA ILE A 249 -5.04 5.71 20.77
C ILE A 249 -4.03 5.62 21.92
N LEU A 250 -2.89 6.31 21.80
CA LEU A 250 -1.83 6.30 22.80
C LEU A 250 -2.21 7.06 24.07
N ILE A 251 -2.95 8.15 23.94
CA ILE A 251 -3.51 8.89 25.09
C ILE A 251 -4.52 8.01 25.83
N ASP A 252 -5.48 7.44 25.10
CA ASP A 252 -6.49 6.52 25.67
C ASP A 252 -5.82 5.33 26.36
N LEU A 253 -4.76 4.76 25.79
CA LEU A 253 -4.00 3.67 26.41
C LEU A 253 -3.38 4.07 27.75
N GLY A 254 -2.91 5.32 27.87
CA GLY A 254 -2.36 5.86 29.11
C GLY A 254 -3.45 6.07 30.16
N GLU A 255 -4.60 6.62 29.76
CA GLU A 255 -5.74 6.90 30.64
C GLU A 255 -6.47 5.62 31.10
N GLU A 256 -6.59 4.62 30.22
CA GLU A 256 -7.22 3.33 30.52
C GLU A 256 -6.30 2.37 31.29
N GLY A 257 -5.07 2.78 31.64
CA GLY A 257 -4.14 1.98 32.44
C GLY A 257 -3.48 0.82 31.67
N GLY A 258 -3.49 0.86 30.33
CA GLY A 258 -2.77 -0.07 29.48
C GLY A 258 -3.60 -0.69 28.35
N ILE A 259 -2.94 -1.56 27.58
CA ILE A 259 -3.51 -2.18 26.38
C ILE A 259 -4.73 -3.06 26.68
N ASP A 260 -4.73 -3.77 27.81
CA ASP A 260 -5.79 -4.74 28.11
C ASP A 260 -7.18 -4.10 28.23
N ASN A 261 -7.28 -2.94 28.89
CA ASN A 261 -8.54 -2.21 29.00
C ASN A 261 -8.98 -1.63 27.65
N LYS A 262 -8.04 -1.05 26.90
CA LYS A 262 -8.32 -0.55 25.54
C LYS A 262 -8.85 -1.64 24.64
N LEU A 263 -8.26 -2.84 24.68
CA LEU A 263 -8.74 -3.99 23.93
C LEU A 263 -10.14 -4.42 24.35
N LYS A 264 -10.52 -4.31 25.64
CA LYS A 264 -11.88 -4.63 26.11
C LYS A 264 -12.93 -3.65 25.60
N ASN A 265 -12.59 -2.37 25.50
CA ASN A 265 -13.54 -1.30 25.16
C ASN A 265 -13.58 -0.94 23.67
N ASP A 266 -12.47 -1.16 22.95
CA ASP A 266 -12.32 -0.74 21.56
C ASP A 266 -12.17 -1.96 20.62
N TYR A 267 -13.29 -2.32 19.98
CA TYR A 267 -13.31 -3.40 19.00
C TYR A 267 -12.38 -3.15 17.81
N GLY A 268 -12.26 -1.89 17.36
CA GLY A 268 -11.44 -1.52 16.21
C GLY A 268 -9.95 -1.75 16.46
N VAL A 269 -9.46 -1.35 17.63
CA VAL A 269 -8.08 -1.61 18.08
C VAL A 269 -7.85 -3.10 18.31
N ARG A 270 -8.84 -3.82 18.86
CA ARG A 270 -8.76 -5.26 19.09
C ARG A 270 -8.54 -6.07 17.81
N GLN A 271 -9.19 -5.70 16.72
CA GLN A 271 -8.97 -6.32 15.41
C GLN A 271 -7.53 -6.14 14.90
N GLY A 272 -6.81 -5.13 15.39
CA GLY A 272 -5.41 -4.88 15.09
C GLY A 272 -4.43 -5.88 15.72
N VAL A 273 -4.86 -6.61 16.75
CA VAL A 273 -3.98 -7.51 17.52
C VAL A 273 -3.71 -8.80 16.74
N TYR A 274 -2.44 -9.08 16.49
CA TYR A 274 -2.01 -10.35 15.90
C TYR A 274 -1.31 -11.28 16.89
N LEU A 275 -0.81 -10.75 18.01
CA LEU A 275 -0.30 -11.50 19.14
C LEU A 275 -0.83 -10.90 20.43
N TYR A 276 -1.32 -11.74 21.35
CA TYR A 276 -1.75 -11.32 22.68
C TYR A 276 -1.05 -12.15 23.75
N ASN A 277 -0.19 -11.54 24.56
CA ASN A 277 0.59 -12.22 25.59
C ASN A 277 1.36 -13.47 25.09
N GLY A 278 1.85 -13.44 23.85
CA GLY A 278 2.52 -14.56 23.18
C GLY A 278 1.59 -15.58 22.52
N ILE A 279 0.27 -15.41 22.57
CA ILE A 279 -0.69 -16.24 21.85
C ILE A 279 -0.95 -15.59 20.49
N LEU A 280 -0.78 -16.34 19.40
CA LEU A 280 -1.12 -15.89 18.05
C LEU A 280 -2.64 -15.78 17.92
N THR A 281 -3.13 -14.60 17.56
CA THR A 281 -4.57 -14.33 17.44
C THR A 281 -5.04 -14.19 16.01
N ASN A 282 -4.14 -13.79 15.11
CA ASN A 282 -4.48 -13.61 13.71
C ASN A 282 -4.54 -14.97 12.98
N LYS A 283 -5.75 -15.35 12.56
CA LYS A 283 -6.03 -16.59 11.82
C LYS A 283 -5.18 -16.73 10.56
N PHE A 284 -5.06 -15.66 9.77
CA PHE A 284 -4.33 -15.70 8.49
C PHE A 284 -2.86 -16.05 8.69
N ILE A 285 -2.21 -15.46 9.70
CA ILE A 285 -0.81 -15.80 10.05
C ILE A 285 -0.70 -17.25 10.50
N GLY A 286 -1.65 -17.71 11.33
CA GLY A 286 -1.70 -19.07 11.84
C GLY A 286 -1.82 -20.11 10.72
N GLU A 287 -2.71 -19.88 9.77
CA GLU A 287 -2.88 -20.75 8.60
C GLU A 287 -1.67 -20.68 7.65
N TYR A 288 -1.21 -19.47 7.33
CA TYR A 288 -0.09 -19.26 6.39
C TYR A 288 1.21 -19.92 6.87
N PHE A 289 1.59 -19.73 8.13
CA PHE A 289 2.81 -20.32 8.70
C PHE A 289 2.59 -21.68 9.38
N LYS A 290 1.36 -22.23 9.37
CA LYS A 290 0.98 -23.45 10.08
C LYS A 290 1.40 -23.38 11.56
N MET A 291 0.86 -22.38 12.26
CA MET A 291 1.09 -22.10 13.68
C MET A 291 -0.24 -22.16 14.44
N PRO A 292 -0.24 -22.64 15.69
CA PRO A 292 -1.45 -22.62 16.51
C PRO A 292 -1.86 -21.18 16.77
N TYR A 293 -3.16 -20.89 16.64
CA TYR A 293 -3.74 -19.60 16.93
C TYR A 293 -5.04 -19.75 17.72
N GLN A 294 -5.44 -18.70 18.43
CA GLN A 294 -6.69 -18.65 19.18
C GLN A 294 -7.34 -17.29 18.98
N ASP A 295 -8.66 -17.28 18.75
CA ASP A 295 -9.40 -16.04 18.54
C ASP A 295 -9.24 -15.10 19.76
N ILE A 296 -8.92 -13.84 19.49
CA ILE A 296 -8.78 -12.83 20.54
C ILE A 296 -10.09 -12.61 21.30
N GLU A 297 -11.24 -12.77 20.65
CA GLU A 297 -12.54 -12.64 21.32
C GLU A 297 -12.72 -13.68 22.42
N LEU A 298 -12.27 -14.92 22.19
CA LEU A 298 -12.29 -15.98 23.19
C LEU A 298 -11.34 -15.69 24.35
N LEU A 299 -10.16 -15.15 24.06
CA LEU A 299 -9.21 -14.73 25.08
C LEU A 299 -9.79 -13.61 25.94
N MET A 300 -10.34 -12.56 25.32
CA MET A 300 -10.94 -11.42 26.03
C MET A 300 -12.15 -11.82 26.89
N ALA A 301 -12.95 -12.80 26.44
CA ALA A 301 -14.07 -13.33 27.22
C ALA A 301 -13.60 -14.06 28.50
N ALA A 302 -12.46 -14.75 28.45
CA ALA A 302 -11.91 -15.45 29.61
C ALA A 302 -11.35 -14.49 30.70
N PHE A 303 -11.00 -13.25 30.35
CA PHE A 303 -10.50 -12.22 31.27
C PHE A 303 -11.58 -11.25 31.78
N LYS A 304 -12.87 -11.60 31.63
CA LYS A 304 -14.02 -10.84 32.19
C LYS A 304 -14.31 -11.11 33.66
N HIS A 305 -13.42 -11.81 34.37
CA HIS A 305 -13.52 -12.08 35.81
C HIS A 305 -12.35 -11.45 36.55
#